data_AF-A0A3M5U5K4-F1
#
_entry.id   AF-A0A3M5U5K4-F1
#
_cell.length_a   1.000
_cell.length_b   1.000
_cell.length_c   1.000
_cell.angle_alpha   90.00
_cell.angle_beta   90.00
_cell.angle_gamma   90.00
#
_symmetry.space_group_name_H-M   'P 1'
#
loop_
_entity.id
_entity.type
_entity.pdbx_description
1 polymer ?
#
loop_
_entity_poly.entity_id
_entity_poly.type
_entity_poly.pdbx_seq_one_letter_code
_entity_poly.pdbx_strand_id
1 'polypeptide(L)' 'MSYANPKVPEINEIVPLPPAKLPAWDGKLKWVEEREANIPPPKPSEALIEQLAKAMVLDPKTGKPLPGSPVYSKED' A
#
# COMPACT_ATOMS: atom_id res chain seq x y z
N MET A 1 33.50 -26.69 -5.33
CA MET A 1 32.80 -25.55 -4.72
C MET A 1 31.77 -25.04 -5.72
N SER A 2 30.48 -25.27 -5.48
CA SER A 2 29.40 -24.98 -6.43
C SER A 2 28.29 -24.22 -5.70
N TYR A 3 28.47 -22.91 -5.53
CA TYR A 3 27.48 -22.04 -4.88
C TYR A 3 26.70 -21.16 -5.88
N ALA A 4 27.01 -21.23 -7.18
CA ALA A 4 26.51 -20.28 -8.18
C ALA A 4 25.61 -20.91 -9.27
N ASN A 5 24.94 -22.04 -8.98
CA ASN A 5 23.95 -22.61 -9.91
C ASN A 5 22.77 -23.24 -9.15
N PRO A 6 21.95 -22.44 -8.44
CA PRO A 6 20.68 -22.94 -7.92
C PRO A 6 19.80 -23.32 -9.11
N LYS A 7 19.44 -24.60 -9.23
CA LYS A 7 18.44 -25.05 -10.19
C LYS A 7 17.07 -24.97 -9.52
N VAL A 8 16.14 -24.29 -10.16
CA VAL A 8 14.73 -24.24 -9.75
C VAL A 8 14.01 -25.35 -10.53
N PRO A 9 13.78 -26.52 -9.92
CA PRO A 9 13.18 -27.66 -10.62
C PRO A 9 11.73 -27.37 -11.08
N GLU A 10 11.03 -26.43 -10.43
CA GLU A 10 9.66 -26.03 -10.76
C GLU A 10 9.56 -25.01 -11.91
N ILE A 11 10.67 -24.62 -12.56
CA ILE A 11 10.63 -23.55 -13.59
C ILE A 11 9.70 -23.90 -14.77
N ASN A 12 9.54 -25.20 -15.06
CA ASN A 12 8.62 -25.70 -16.09
C ASN A 12 7.15 -25.71 -15.63
N GLU A 13 6.87 -25.64 -14.32
CA GLU A 13 5.53 -25.49 -13.77
C GLU A 13 5.11 -24.01 -13.72
N ILE A 14 6.07 -23.11 -13.51
CA ILE A 14 5.86 -21.65 -13.54
C ILE A 14 5.64 -21.17 -14.99
N VAL A 15 6.35 -21.77 -15.97
CA VAL A 15 6.19 -21.47 -17.40
C VAL A 15 6.34 -22.74 -18.25
N PRO A 16 5.26 -23.30 -18.83
CA PRO A 16 5.39 -24.40 -19.79
C PRO A 16 5.95 -23.89 -21.13
N LEU A 17 6.86 -24.66 -21.73
CA LEU A 17 7.43 -24.41 -23.07
C LEU A 17 6.43 -24.82 -24.17
N PRO A 18 6.28 -24.13 -25.33
CA PRO A 18 6.65 -22.76 -25.75
C PRO A 18 5.56 -21.73 -25.32
N PRO A 19 5.81 -20.40 -25.36
CA PRO A 19 4.91 -19.44 -24.71
C PRO A 19 3.50 -19.53 -25.28
N ALA A 20 2.56 -20.01 -24.47
CA ALA A 20 1.15 -19.80 -24.72
C ALA A 20 0.97 -18.29 -24.89
N LYS A 21 0.31 -17.86 -25.97
CA LYS A 21 0.00 -16.45 -26.18
C LYS A 21 -0.75 -15.99 -24.93
N LEU A 22 -0.14 -15.08 -24.17
CA LEU A 22 -0.82 -14.48 -23.04
C LEU A 22 -2.16 -13.97 -23.55
N PRO A 23 -3.26 -14.18 -22.82
CA PRO A 23 -4.51 -13.53 -23.18
C PRO A 23 -4.24 -12.04 -23.31
N ALA A 24 -4.93 -11.39 -24.24
CA ALA A 24 -4.89 -9.94 -24.31
C ALA A 24 -5.23 -9.41 -22.91
N TRP A 25 -4.35 -8.59 -22.36
CA TRP A 25 -4.63 -7.94 -21.09
C TRP A 25 -5.94 -7.17 -21.24
N ASP A 26 -6.85 -7.39 -20.31
CA ASP A 26 -8.16 -6.75 -20.26
C ASP A 26 -8.08 -5.24 -19.94
N GLY A 27 -6.86 -4.71 -19.73
CA GLY A 27 -6.62 -3.32 -19.38
C GLY A 27 -6.99 -3.00 -17.94
N LYS A 28 -7.26 -4.01 -17.11
CA LYS A 28 -7.77 -3.83 -15.76
C LYS A 28 -6.83 -4.40 -14.71
N LEU A 29 -6.96 -3.86 -13.50
CA LEU A 29 -6.21 -4.27 -12.33
C LEU A 29 -7.20 -4.84 -11.31
N LYS A 30 -7.02 -6.11 -10.93
CA LYS A 30 -7.91 -6.80 -9.97
C LYS A 30 -8.10 -6.03 -8.67
N TRP A 31 -7.05 -5.40 -8.14
CA TRP A 31 -7.13 -4.62 -6.90
C TRP A 31 -8.01 -3.36 -7.02
N VAL A 32 -8.17 -2.79 -8.23
CA VAL A 32 -9.09 -1.65 -8.45
C VAL A 32 -10.53 -2.13 -8.33
N GLU A 33 -10.85 -3.24 -8.98
CA GLU A 33 -12.18 -3.87 -8.91
C GLU A 33 -12.51 -4.29 -7.47
N GLU A 34 -11.56 -4.90 -6.76
CA GLU A 34 -11.70 -5.25 -5.35
C GLU A 34 -11.93 -3.99 -4.49
N ARG A 35 -11.20 -2.90 -4.74
CA ARG A 35 -11.37 -1.65 -3.99
C ARG A 35 -12.73 -1.00 -4.23
N GLU A 36 -13.20 -0.98 -5.47
CA GLU A 36 -14.50 -0.39 -5.84
C GLU A 36 -15.69 -1.24 -5.35
N ALA A 37 -15.53 -2.56 -5.33
CA ALA A 37 -16.54 -3.48 -4.80
C ALA A 37 -16.61 -3.46 -3.26
N ASN A 38 -15.55 -2.98 -2.57
CA ASN A 38 -15.49 -2.93 -1.11
C ASN A 38 -16.12 -1.65 -0.54
N ILE A 39 -16.91 -1.81 0.51
CA ILE A 39 -17.48 -0.69 1.25
C ILE A 39 -16.36 -0.03 2.06
N PRO A 40 -16.10 1.28 1.91
CA PRO A 40 -15.09 1.96 2.69
C PRO A 40 -15.45 1.92 4.18
N PRO A 41 -14.45 1.81 5.09
CA PRO A 41 -14.71 1.84 6.51
C PRO A 41 -15.39 3.16 6.90
N PRO A 42 -16.24 3.16 7.94
CA PRO A 42 -16.85 4.38 8.42
C PRO A 42 -15.77 5.36 8.85
N LYS A 43 -16.01 6.65 8.59
CA LYS A 43 -15.12 7.70 9.07
C LYS A 43 -15.05 7.64 10.61
N PRO A 44 -13.87 7.81 11.21
CA PRO A 44 -13.75 7.90 12.66
C PRO A 44 -14.54 9.11 13.18
N SER A 45 -14.98 9.03 14.44
CA SER A 45 -15.68 10.14 15.08
C SER A 45 -14.80 11.38 15.19
N GLU A 46 -15.39 12.58 15.10
CA GLU A 46 -14.67 13.86 15.23
C GLU A 46 -13.94 13.96 16.58
N ALA A 47 -14.56 13.47 17.66
CA ALA A 47 -13.95 13.41 18.98
C ALA A 47 -12.66 12.59 18.99
N LEU A 48 -12.63 11.44 18.30
CA LEU A 48 -11.44 10.61 18.21
C LEU A 48 -10.34 11.29 17.38
N ILE A 49 -10.71 11.96 16.27
CA ILE A 49 -9.77 12.73 15.45
C ILE A 49 -9.11 13.83 16.29
N GLU A 50 -9.89 14.58 17.07
CA GLU A 50 -9.36 15.62 17.95
C GLU A 50 -8.45 15.07 19.04
N GLN A 51 -8.81 13.93 19.66
CA GLN A 51 -7.99 13.30 20.70
C GLN A 51 -6.62 12.89 20.14
N LEU A 52 -6.60 12.22 18.99
CA LEU A 52 -5.35 11.77 18.36
C LEU A 52 -4.52 12.96 17.85
N ALA A 53 -5.15 13.96 17.26
CA ALA A 53 -4.48 15.18 16.82
C ALA A 53 -3.80 15.90 17.99
N LYS A 54 -4.51 16.09 19.12
CA LYS A 54 -3.94 16.69 20.34
C LYS A 54 -2.78 15.85 20.89
N ALA A 55 -2.92 14.53 20.92
CA ALA A 55 -1.88 13.63 21.42
C ALA A 55 -0.57 13.73 20.60
N MET A 56 -0.66 13.97 19.30
CA MET A 56 0.49 14.12 18.40
C MET A 56 0.87 15.59 18.13
N VAL A 57 0.23 16.54 18.80
CA VAL A 57 0.43 18.00 18.62
C VAL A 57 0.24 18.40 17.14
N LEU A 58 -0.86 17.94 16.55
CA LEU A 58 -1.27 18.22 15.17
C LEU A 58 -2.49 19.15 15.15
N ASP A 59 -2.69 19.86 14.05
CA ASP A 59 -3.94 20.56 13.76
C ASP A 59 -5.06 19.53 13.49
N PRO A 60 -6.15 19.50 14.27
CA PRO A 60 -7.24 18.53 14.11
C PRO A 60 -8.01 18.68 12.80
N LYS A 61 -7.98 19.85 12.15
CA LYS A 61 -8.67 20.11 10.88
C LYS A 61 -7.82 19.72 9.68
N THR A 62 -6.51 19.93 9.75
CA THR A 62 -5.62 19.77 8.58
C THR A 62 -4.66 18.58 8.71
N GLY A 63 -4.50 18.01 9.91
CA GLY A 63 -3.55 16.95 10.21
C GLY A 63 -2.08 17.40 10.19
N LYS A 64 -1.81 18.70 10.00
CA LYS A 64 -0.45 19.22 9.90
C LYS A 64 0.22 19.31 11.28
N PRO A 65 1.53 19.05 11.37
CA PRO A 65 2.26 19.19 12.61
C PRO A 65 2.32 20.65 13.06
N LEU A 66 2.02 20.90 14.33
CA LEU A 66 2.20 22.21 14.96
C LEU A 66 3.61 22.33 15.55
N PRO A 67 4.11 23.55 15.81
CA PRO A 67 5.38 23.75 16.51
C PRO A 67 5.39 23.00 17.85
N GLY A 68 6.34 22.07 18.01
CA GLY A 68 6.42 21.19 19.19
C GLY A 68 5.91 19.77 18.95
N SER A 69 5.37 19.46 17.78
CA SER A 69 5.10 18.08 17.37
C SER A 69 6.41 17.31 17.12
N PRO A 70 6.48 16.02 17.48
CA PRO A 70 7.63 15.17 17.17
C PRO A 70 7.89 15.01 15.67
N VAL A 71 6.91 15.32 14.82
CA VAL A 71 6.98 15.22 13.36
C VAL A 71 7.05 16.62 12.71
N TYR A 72 7.27 17.67 13.51
CA TYR A 72 7.43 19.02 13.00
C TYR A 72 8.81 19.21 12.37
N SER A 73 8.87 19.10 11.05
CA SER A 73 10.03 19.57 10.28
C SER A 73 9.97 21.09 10.17
N LYS A 74 10.97 21.79 10.71
CA LYS A 74 11.25 23.16 10.26
C LYS A 74 11.88 23.02 8.88
N GLU A 75 11.16 23.42 7.83
CA GLU A 75 11.79 23.65 6.54
C GLU A 75 12.78 24.82 6.73
N ASP A 76 14.08 24.53 6.66
CA ASP A 76 15.18 25.52 6.62
C ASP A 76 15.26 26.20 5.25
#